data_AF-A0A6I0DXF5-F1
#
_entry.id   AF-A0A6I0DXF5-F1
#
_cell.length_a   1.000
_cell.length_b   1.000
_cell.length_c   1.000
_cell.angle_alpha   90.00
_cell.angle_beta   90.00
_cell.angle_gamma   90.00
#
_symmetry.space_group_name_H-M   'P 1'
#
loop_
_entity.id
_entity.type
_entity.pdbx_description
1 polymer ?
#
loop_
_entity_poly.entity_id
_entity_poly.type
_entity_poly.pdbx_seq_one_letter_code
_entity_poly.pdbx_strand_id
1 'polypeptide(L)'
;GLMEYRGVYTRTGQEIFRKGPFKQGTNNVGEFLALVHGLAVLKQQNSLLPIYTDSVNAMAWVKAGKAKTRLEPRPENAVLFDLIARAEKWLADNRYSTRIMKWQTEAWGEIPADFGRK
;
A
#
# COMPACT_ATOMS: atom_id res chain seq x y z
N GLY A 1 -4.38 14.25 -6.82
CA GLY A 1 -3.12 15.00 -6.68
C GLY A 1 -1.96 14.17 -7.20
N LEU A 2 -0.72 14.55 -6.87
CA LEU A 2 0.40 13.61 -6.97
C LEU A 2 0.25 12.57 -5.85
N MET A 3 0.46 11.30 -6.17
CA MET A 3 0.39 10.21 -5.21
C MET A 3 1.66 9.39 -5.31
N GLU A 4 2.30 9.14 -4.18
CA GLU A 4 3.42 8.22 -4.07
C GLU A 4 3.23 7.33 -2.85
N TYR A 5 3.88 6.17 -2.85
CA TYR A 5 3.86 5.25 -1.72
C TYR A 5 5.21 4.56 -1.56
N ARG A 6 5.51 4.15 -0.32
CA ARG A 6 6.76 3.46 0.03
C ARG A 6 6.53 2.43 1.12
N GLY A 7 7.45 1.48 1.21
CA GLY A 7 7.58 0.57 2.34
C GLY A 7 8.93 0.79 2.99
N VAL A 8 8.97 0.83 4.33
CA VAL A 8 10.19 1.02 5.10
C VAL A 8 10.31 -0.05 6.19
N TYR A 9 11.53 -0.37 6.61
CA TYR A 9 11.72 -1.12 7.85
C TYR A 9 11.36 -0.25 9.05
N THR A 10 10.32 -0.62 9.80
CA THR A 10 9.80 0.17 10.94
C THR A 10 10.87 0.58 11.95
N ARG A 11 11.87 -0.27 12.20
CA ARG A 11 12.94 -0.01 13.18
C ARG A 11 13.98 1.00 12.69
N THR A 12 14.32 1.01 11.41
CA THR A 12 15.46 1.78 10.88
C THR A 12 15.04 2.91 9.95
N GLY A 13 13.79 2.92 9.49
CA GLY A 13 13.32 3.84 8.45
C GLY A 13 13.90 3.55 7.06
N GLN A 14 14.70 2.48 6.90
CA GLN A 14 15.31 2.14 5.62
C GLN A 14 14.21 1.83 4.59
N GLU A 15 14.23 2.54 3.48
CA GLU A 15 13.30 2.35 2.38
C GLU A 15 13.57 1.02 1.66
N ILE A 16 12.54 0.17 1.59
CA ILE A 16 12.57 -1.12 0.91
C ILE A 16 12.11 -0.95 -0.54
N PHE A 17 11.10 -0.12 -0.75
CA PHE A 17 10.61 0.27 -2.07
C PHE A 17 9.93 1.63 -2.00
N ARG A 18 9.91 2.33 -3.14
CA ARG A 18 9.12 3.53 -3.37
C ARG A 18 8.58 3.54 -4.79
N LYS A 19 7.37 4.07 -4.97
CA LYS A 19 6.66 4.13 -6.24
C LYS A 19 5.94 5.48 -6.39
N GLY A 20 5.94 5.99 -7.61
CA GLY A 20 5.42 7.32 -7.95
C GLY A 20 6.55 8.36 -8.09
N PRO A 21 6.20 9.66 -8.16
CA PRO A 21 4.85 10.19 -8.04
C PRO A 21 3.98 9.86 -9.26
N PHE A 22 2.77 9.36 -9.01
CA PHE A 22 1.73 9.14 -10.00
C PHE A 22 0.82 10.37 -10.08
N LYS A 23 0.42 10.73 -11.29
CA LYS A 23 -0.51 11.85 -11.51
C LYS A 23 -1.94 11.43 -11.21
N GLN A 24 -2.71 12.40 -10.71
CA GLN A 24 -4.14 12.26 -10.44
C GLN A 24 -4.51 11.00 -9.62
N GLY A 25 -3.71 10.66 -8.61
CA GLY A 25 -4.02 9.61 -7.66
C GLY A 25 -4.72 10.12 -6.40
N THR A 26 -5.13 9.17 -5.55
CA THR A 26 -5.70 9.41 -4.21
C THR A 26 -4.89 8.64 -3.16
N ASN A 27 -4.89 9.12 -1.91
CA ASN A 27 -4.14 8.49 -0.82
C ASN A 27 -4.59 7.03 -0.60
N ASN A 28 -5.90 6.77 -0.57
CA ASN A 28 -6.44 5.41 -0.41
C ASN A 28 -5.94 4.42 -1.49
N VAL A 29 -5.77 4.87 -2.73
CA VAL A 29 -5.18 4.03 -3.80
C VAL A 29 -3.71 3.76 -3.51
N GLY A 30 -2.94 4.78 -3.10
CA GLY A 30 -1.54 4.62 -2.71
C GLY A 30 -1.37 3.64 -1.55
N GLU A 31 -2.16 3.79 -0.49
CA GLU A 31 -2.12 2.92 0.69
C GLU A 31 -2.46 1.46 0.35
N PHE A 32 -3.49 1.24 -0.48
CA PHE A 32 -3.84 -0.10 -0.96
C PHE A 32 -2.70 -0.73 -1.77
N LEU A 33 -2.14 0.01 -2.74
CA LEU A 33 -1.04 -0.46 -3.56
C LEU A 33 0.22 -0.73 -2.74
N ALA A 34 0.52 0.11 -1.74
CA ALA A 34 1.64 -0.09 -0.82
C ALA A 34 1.50 -1.39 -0.04
N LEU A 35 0.30 -1.67 0.46
CA LEU A 35 0.03 -2.86 1.26
C LEU A 35 0.14 -4.14 0.42
N VAL A 36 -0.42 -4.16 -0.78
CA VAL A 36 -0.28 -5.32 -1.70
C VAL A 36 1.17 -5.50 -2.15
N HIS A 37 1.88 -4.41 -2.46
CA HIS A 37 3.29 -4.48 -2.82
C HIS A 37 4.13 -5.03 -1.65
N GLY A 38 3.88 -4.59 -0.42
CA GLY A 38 4.53 -5.13 0.77
C GLY A 38 4.30 -6.64 0.93
N LEU A 39 3.07 -7.13 0.72
CA LEU A 39 2.78 -8.56 0.74
C LEU A 39 3.58 -9.34 -0.31
N ALA A 40 3.67 -8.79 -1.53
CA ALA A 40 4.45 -9.39 -2.61
C ALA A 40 5.95 -9.44 -2.29
N VAL A 41 6.51 -8.36 -1.76
CA VAL A 41 7.92 -8.31 -1.34
C VAL A 41 8.21 -9.34 -0.26
N LEU A 42 7.39 -9.39 0.81
CA LEU A 42 7.62 -10.33 1.90
C LEU A 42 7.47 -11.79 1.44
N LYS A 43 6.50 -12.08 0.56
CA LYS A 43 6.35 -13.41 -0.04
C LYS A 43 7.58 -13.79 -0.86
N GLN A 44 8.09 -12.91 -1.71
CA GLN A 44 9.29 -13.16 -2.52
C GLN A 44 10.53 -13.44 -1.65
N GLN A 45 10.62 -12.79 -0.49
CA GLN A 45 11.71 -12.96 0.46
C GLN A 45 11.51 -14.14 1.43
N ASN A 46 10.40 -14.88 1.33
CA ASN A 46 9.98 -15.88 2.33
C ASN A 46 9.99 -15.33 3.78
N SER A 47 9.63 -14.05 3.93
CA SER A 47 9.65 -13.35 5.20
C SER A 47 8.32 -13.46 5.93
N LEU A 48 8.38 -13.73 7.24
CA LEU A 48 7.22 -13.80 8.14
C LEU A 48 6.98 -12.49 8.90
N LEU A 49 7.70 -11.42 8.55
CA LEU A 49 7.48 -10.12 9.18
C LEU A 49 6.04 -9.65 8.98
N PRO A 50 5.44 -8.96 9.97
CA PRO A 50 4.17 -8.31 9.77
C PRO A 50 4.33 -7.03 8.93
N ILE A 51 3.22 -6.56 8.36
CA ILE A 51 3.12 -5.24 7.75
C ILE A 51 2.26 -4.35 8.63
N TYR A 52 2.75 -3.15 8.93
CA TYR A 52 1.97 -2.09 9.56
C TYR A 52 1.38 -1.15 8.50
N THR A 53 0.15 -0.71 8.72
CA THR A 53 -0.49 0.39 7.99
C THR A 53 -1.38 1.16 8.95
N ASP A 54 -1.42 2.48 8.83
CA ASP A 54 -2.37 3.33 9.55
C ASP A 54 -3.72 3.46 8.81
N SER A 55 -3.83 2.94 7.58
CA SER A 55 -5.04 3.00 6.77
C SER A 55 -5.98 1.81 6.98
N VAL A 56 -7.10 2.08 7.63
CA VAL A 56 -8.21 1.12 7.75
C VAL A 56 -8.86 0.80 6.40
N ASN A 57 -8.84 1.75 5.45
CA ASN A 57 -9.37 1.57 4.11
C ASN A 57 -8.54 0.56 3.32
N ALA A 58 -7.22 0.69 3.35
CA ALA A 58 -6.31 -0.24 2.68
C ALA A 58 -6.45 -1.66 3.25
N MET A 59 -6.52 -1.79 4.58
CA MET A 59 -6.78 -3.08 5.24
C MET A 59 -8.09 -3.72 4.75
N ALA A 60 -9.17 -2.92 4.67
CA ALA A 60 -10.47 -3.40 4.20
C ALA A 60 -10.44 -3.83 2.72
N TRP A 61 -9.75 -3.09 1.86
CA TRP A 61 -9.63 -3.40 0.44
C TRP A 61 -8.78 -4.64 0.17
N VAL A 62 -7.68 -4.81 0.90
CA VAL A 62 -6.85 -6.03 0.83
C VAL A 62 -7.65 -7.24 1.31
N LYS A 63 -8.37 -7.12 2.44
CA LYS A 63 -9.25 -8.20 2.93
C LYS A 63 -10.34 -8.57 1.92
N ALA A 64 -10.88 -7.58 1.20
CA ALA A 64 -11.88 -7.79 0.16
C ALA A 64 -11.30 -8.28 -1.18
N GLY A 65 -9.98 -8.22 -1.37
CA GLY A 65 -9.34 -8.48 -2.67
C GLY A 65 -9.69 -7.45 -3.75
N LYS A 66 -10.24 -6.30 -3.38
CA LYS A 66 -10.83 -5.33 -4.32
C LYS A 66 -10.66 -3.89 -3.84
N ALA A 67 -10.14 -3.03 -4.71
CA ALA A 67 -10.05 -1.60 -4.46
C ALA A 67 -11.41 -0.93 -4.75
N LYS A 68 -12.05 -0.34 -3.73
CA LYS A 68 -13.32 0.39 -3.86
C LYS A 68 -13.07 1.89 -4.12
N THR A 69 -12.23 2.19 -5.10
CA THR A 69 -11.86 3.57 -5.45
C THR A 69 -12.99 4.31 -6.14
N ARG A 70 -13.08 5.63 -5.91
CA ARG A 70 -13.93 6.57 -6.66
C ARG A 70 -13.11 7.40 -7.67
N LEU A 71 -11.92 6.92 -8.00
CA LEU A 71 -11.05 7.61 -8.94
C LEU A 71 -11.65 7.50 -10.35
N GLU A 72 -11.87 8.65 -10.99
CA GLU A 72 -12.35 8.69 -12.37
C GLU A 72 -11.21 8.37 -13.35
N PRO A 73 -11.42 7.47 -14.34
CA PRO A 73 -10.43 7.15 -15.36
C PRO A 73 -10.09 8.37 -16.22
N ARG A 74 -8.79 8.66 -16.34
CA ARG A 74 -8.23 9.74 -17.15
C ARG A 74 -6.93 9.28 -17.81
N PRO A 75 -6.52 9.84 -18.95
CA PRO A 75 -5.27 9.46 -19.60
C PRO A 75 -4.05 9.55 -18.66
N GLU A 76 -4.03 10.52 -17.75
CA GLU A 76 -2.88 10.76 -16.86
C GLU A 76 -2.79 9.76 -15.69
N ASN A 77 -3.88 9.06 -15.36
CA ASN A 77 -3.92 8.08 -14.28
C ASN A 77 -4.14 6.64 -14.75
N ALA A 78 -4.10 6.38 -16.06
CA ALA A 78 -4.25 5.04 -16.63
C ALA A 78 -3.31 4.00 -15.98
N VAL A 79 -2.08 4.41 -15.65
CA VAL A 79 -1.11 3.57 -14.93
C VAL A 79 -1.60 3.13 -13.54
N LEU A 80 -2.40 3.93 -12.86
CA LEU A 80 -2.96 3.54 -11.55
C LEU A 80 -4.00 2.43 -11.70
N PHE A 81 -4.79 2.45 -12.75
CA PHE A 81 -5.75 1.38 -13.02
C PHE A 81 -5.06 0.06 -13.38
N ASP A 82 -3.97 0.10 -14.14
CA ASP A 82 -3.12 -1.09 -14.38
C ASP A 82 -2.56 -1.63 -13.05
N LEU A 83 -1.99 -0.77 -12.22
CA LEU A 83 -1.45 -1.16 -10.92
C LEU A 83 -2.53 -1.74 -9.99
N ILE A 84 -3.72 -1.16 -9.96
CA ILE A 84 -4.86 -1.67 -9.19
C ILE A 84 -5.25 -3.05 -9.70
N ALA A 85 -5.44 -3.23 -11.01
CA ALA A 85 -5.83 -4.51 -11.59
C ALA A 85 -4.79 -5.60 -11.30
N ARG A 86 -3.50 -5.26 -11.38
CA ARG A 86 -2.40 -6.18 -11.03
C ARG A 86 -2.37 -6.52 -9.55
N ALA A 87 -2.64 -5.55 -8.68
CA ALA A 87 -2.72 -5.78 -7.23
C ALA A 87 -3.90 -6.70 -6.87
N GLU A 88 -5.07 -6.45 -7.43
CA GLU A 88 -6.25 -7.31 -7.24
C GLU A 88 -6.01 -8.73 -7.76
N LYS A 89 -5.42 -8.87 -8.95
CA LYS A 89 -5.03 -10.16 -9.50
C LYS A 89 -4.04 -10.89 -8.61
N TRP A 90 -3.02 -10.19 -8.10
CA TRP A 90 -2.04 -10.78 -7.19
C TRP A 90 -2.72 -11.32 -5.93
N LEU A 91 -3.65 -10.57 -5.33
CA LEU A 91 -4.41 -11.03 -4.15
C LEU A 91 -5.27 -12.28 -4.45
N ALA A 92 -5.88 -12.35 -5.64
CA ALA A 92 -6.67 -13.52 -6.04
C ALA A 92 -5.81 -14.78 -6.23
N ASP A 93 -4.67 -14.62 -6.90
CA ASP A 93 -3.80 -15.73 -7.32
C ASP A 93 -2.83 -16.19 -6.23
N ASN A 94 -2.67 -15.43 -5.15
CA ASN A 94 -1.71 -15.73 -4.09
C ASN A 94 -2.38 -16.05 -2.76
N ARG A 95 -1.66 -16.81 -1.95
CA ARG A 95 -1.90 -16.97 -0.51
C ARG A 95 -0.72 -16.39 0.25
N TYR A 96 -1.02 -15.74 1.37
CA TYR A 96 -0.04 -15.17 2.28
C TYR A 96 -0.49 -15.42 3.73
N SER A 97 0.49 -15.65 4.61
CA SER A 97 0.31 -15.76 6.07
C SER A 97 0.72 -14.48 6.80
N THR A 98 1.24 -13.49 6.06
CA THR A 98 1.67 -12.19 6.57
C THR A 98 0.56 -11.51 7.35
N ARG A 99 0.85 -11.15 8.60
CA ARG A 99 -0.07 -10.38 9.45
C ARG A 99 -0.06 -8.92 9.02
N ILE A 100 -1.25 -8.37 8.77
CA ILE A 100 -1.44 -6.95 8.54
C ILE A 100 -1.97 -6.33 9.82
N MET A 101 -1.26 -5.35 10.37
CA MET A 101 -1.56 -4.74 11.66
C MET A 101 -1.83 -3.24 11.50
N LYS A 102 -2.81 -2.74 12.26
CA LYS A 102 -3.08 -1.30 12.35
C LYS A 102 -1.94 -0.63 13.12
N TRP A 103 -1.31 0.36 12.51
CA TRP A 103 -0.42 1.29 13.20
C TRP A 103 -1.26 2.24 14.07
N GLN A 104 -0.94 2.33 15.36
CA GLN A 104 -1.69 3.17 16.31
C GLN A 104 -1.09 4.58 16.35
N THR A 105 -1.43 5.39 15.36
CA THR A 105 -0.88 6.75 15.18
C THR A 105 -1.01 7.62 16.44
N GLU A 106 -2.13 7.54 17.16
CA GLU A 106 -2.34 8.29 18.40
C GLU A 106 -1.36 7.92 19.53
N ALA A 107 -0.94 6.65 19.59
CA ALA A 107 -0.05 6.16 20.64
C ALA A 107 1.43 6.17 20.23
N TRP A 108 1.73 6.04 18.94
CA TRP A 108 3.08 5.80 18.42
C TRP A 108 3.60 6.93 17.52
N GLY A 109 2.79 7.95 17.26
CA GLY A 109 3.08 9.01 16.29
C GLY A 109 2.86 8.57 14.84
N GLU A 110 3.26 9.42 13.90
CA GLU A 110 3.14 9.12 12.46
C GLU A 110 3.86 7.83 12.09
N ILE A 111 3.28 7.07 11.15
CA ILE A 111 3.88 5.84 10.68
C ILE A 111 5.25 6.15 10.04
N PRO A 112 6.31 5.34 10.24
CA PRO A 112 7.64 5.64 9.69
C PRO A 112 7.70 5.75 8.16
N ALA A 113 6.70 5.20 7.45
CA ALA A 113 6.56 5.30 6.01
C ALA A 113 5.95 6.64 5.54
N ASP A 114 5.41 7.47 6.44
CA ASP A 114 4.82 8.77 6.12
C ASP A 114 5.84 9.71 5.46
N PHE A 115 5.37 10.58 4.56
CA PHE A 115 6.24 11.49 3.80
C PHE A 115 6.47 12.84 4.49
N GLY A 116 5.83 13.11 5.63
CA GLY A 116 5.99 14.34 6.41
C GLY A 116 5.47 15.59 5.71
N ARG A 117 4.53 15.44 4.76
CA ARG A 117 3.94 16.56 4.00
C ARG A 117 2.51 16.78 4.50
N LYS A 118 2.38 17.42 5.66
CA LYS A 118 1.11 17.96 6.18
C LYS A 118 1.11 19.46 6.07
#